data_AF-A0A4W5QJS4-F1
#
_entry.id   AF-A0A4W5QJS4-F1
#
_cell.length_a   1.000
_cell.length_b   1.000
_cell.length_c   1.000
_cell.angle_alpha   90.00
_cell.angle_beta   90.00
_cell.angle_gamma   90.00
#
_symmetry.space_group_name_H-M   'P 1'
#
loop_
_entity.id
_entity.type
_entity.pdbx_description
1 polymer ?
#
loop_
_entity_poly.entity_id
_entity_poly.type
_entity_poly.pdbx_seq_one_letter_code
_entity_poly.pdbx_strand_id
1 'polypeptide(L)'
;AAVCLGLLCVLLLAGIIGLLVQYNKVSKKSAAERDQLQTSYNNLTNERDQLQTEREFLKRRLTNLKQTSPEGWQKFESSWYFLSTETKTWKESRDDCLERGADLVIINSDKEQVCVRERERERERERERERERERERDRIWVCRG
;
A
#
# COMPACT_ATOMS: atom_id res chain seq x y z
N ALA A 1 27.68 -28.90 69.72
CA ALA A 1 27.93 -29.22 68.30
C ALA A 1 26.68 -29.78 67.59
N ALA A 2 26.06 -30.86 68.08
CA ALA A 2 24.91 -31.49 67.41
C ALA A 2 23.67 -30.59 67.24
N VAL A 3 23.35 -29.76 68.24
CA VAL A 3 22.19 -28.85 68.20
C VAL A 3 22.32 -27.80 67.08
N CYS A 4 23.54 -27.28 66.86
CA CYS A 4 23.80 -26.27 65.82
C CYS A 4 23.67 -26.88 64.41
N LEU A 5 24.10 -28.11 64.21
CA LEU A 5 23.98 -28.82 62.92
C LEU A 5 22.51 -29.11 62.56
N GLY A 6 21.70 -29.51 63.54
CA GLY A 6 20.25 -29.72 63.35
C GLY A 6 19.53 -28.43 62.94
N LEU A 7 19.83 -27.31 63.60
CA LEU A 7 19.26 -26.00 63.27
C LEU A 7 19.63 -25.53 61.85
N LEU A 8 20.88 -25.73 61.44
CA LEU A 8 21.33 -25.42 60.08
C LEU A 8 20.58 -26.24 59.02
N CYS A 9 20.38 -27.54 59.23
CA CYS A 9 19.62 -28.38 58.32
C CYS A 9 18.17 -27.92 58.16
N VAL A 10 17.51 -27.52 59.25
CA VAL A 10 16.11 -27.03 59.20
C VAL A 10 16.01 -25.73 58.40
N LEU A 11 16.95 -24.80 58.58
CA LEU A 11 16.99 -23.54 57.83
C LEU A 11 17.23 -23.77 56.32
N LEU A 12 18.12 -24.69 55.97
CA LEU A 12 18.38 -25.06 54.57
C LEU A 12 17.15 -25.70 53.92
N LEU A 13 16.47 -26.62 54.61
CA LEU A 13 15.25 -27.25 54.10
C LEU A 13 14.12 -26.23 53.89
N ALA A 14 13.92 -25.32 54.85
CA ALA A 14 12.93 -24.25 54.70
C ALA A 14 13.23 -23.34 53.50
N GLY A 15 14.51 -23.00 53.29
CA GLY A 15 14.95 -22.23 52.12
C GLY A 15 14.68 -22.95 50.79
N ILE A 16 15.00 -24.25 50.71
CA ILE A 16 14.76 -25.07 49.52
C ILE A 16 13.26 -25.15 49.20
N ILE A 17 12.42 -25.39 50.21
CA ILE A 17 10.96 -25.44 50.03
C ILE A 17 10.44 -24.09 49.53
N GLY A 18 10.90 -22.97 50.10
CA GLY A 18 10.56 -21.63 49.64
C GLY A 18 10.94 -21.37 48.19
N LEU A 19 12.15 -21.77 47.78
CA LEU A 19 12.63 -21.67 46.40
C LEU A 19 11.77 -22.49 45.43
N LEU A 20 11.38 -23.72 45.79
CA LEU A 20 10.52 -24.57 44.96
C LEU A 20 9.14 -23.94 44.73
N VAL A 21 8.54 -23.37 45.78
CA VAL A 21 7.24 -22.68 45.68
C VAL A 21 7.34 -21.45 44.77
N GLN A 22 8.39 -20.63 44.93
CA GLN A 22 8.63 -19.46 44.07
C GLN A 22 8.85 -19.88 42.61
N TYR A 23 9.68 -20.89 42.37
CA TYR A 23 9.94 -21.42 41.04
C TYR A 23 8.65 -21.91 40.35
N ASN A 24 7.81 -22.68 41.06
CA ASN A 24 6.54 -23.16 40.53
C ASN A 24 5.56 -22.02 40.22
N LYS A 25 5.52 -20.97 41.05
CA LYS A 25 4.69 -19.79 40.80
C LYS A 25 5.13 -19.03 39.55
N VAL A 26 6.44 -18.80 39.41
CA VAL A 26 7.04 -18.14 38.24
C VAL A 26 6.80 -18.97 36.98
N SER A 27 7.00 -20.30 37.05
CA SER A 27 6.77 -21.22 35.93
C SER A 27 5.32 -21.20 35.44
N LYS A 28 4.34 -21.26 36.35
CA LYS A 28 2.91 -21.17 35.99
C LYS A 28 2.54 -19.84 35.37
N LYS A 29 3.04 -18.72 35.92
CA LYS A 29 2.79 -17.38 35.36
C LYS A 29 3.38 -17.26 33.95
N SER A 30 4.62 -17.70 33.76
CA SER A 30 5.28 -17.71 32.46
C SER A 30 4.57 -18.60 31.44
N ALA A 31 4.03 -19.75 31.86
CA ALA A 31 3.21 -20.59 30.99
C ALA A 31 1.93 -19.87 30.52
N ALA A 32 1.20 -19.25 31.44
CA ALA A 32 -0.01 -18.50 31.10
C ALA A 32 0.25 -17.29 30.19
N GLU A 33 1.34 -16.55 30.42
CA GLU A 33 1.76 -15.44 29.55
C GLU A 33 2.13 -15.93 28.14
N ARG A 34 2.80 -17.08 28.02
CA ARG A 34 3.10 -17.70 26.71
C ARG A 34 1.83 -18.11 25.98
N ASP A 35 0.88 -18.73 26.66
CA ASP A 35 -0.38 -19.17 26.06
C ASP A 35 -1.23 -17.96 25.59
N GLN A 36 -1.27 -16.90 26.38
CA GLN A 36 -1.92 -15.64 26.00
C GLN A 36 -1.24 -15.00 24.78
N LEU A 37 0.09 -14.92 24.79
CA LEU A 37 0.84 -14.34 23.68
C LEU A 37 0.67 -15.17 22.40
N GLN A 38 0.66 -16.50 22.51
CA GLN A 38 0.44 -17.40 21.39
C GLN A 38 -0.96 -17.25 20.80
N THR A 39 -1.98 -17.09 21.65
CA THR A 39 -3.35 -16.81 21.21
C THR A 39 -3.42 -15.48 20.46
N SER A 40 -2.83 -14.42 21.01
CA SER A 40 -2.78 -13.11 20.36
C SER A 40 -2.05 -13.14 19.01
N TYR A 41 -0.93 -13.88 18.95
CA TYR A 41 -0.15 -14.03 17.73
C TYR A 41 -0.92 -14.75 16.61
N ASN A 42 -1.65 -15.81 16.97
CA ASN A 42 -2.50 -16.52 16.02
C ASN A 42 -3.65 -15.65 15.51
N ASN A 43 -4.30 -14.87 16.39
CA ASN A 43 -5.36 -13.93 16.00
C ASN A 43 -4.84 -12.86 15.04
N LEU A 44 -3.70 -12.22 15.35
CA LEU A 44 -3.06 -11.24 14.47
C LEU A 44 -2.64 -11.84 13.13
N THR A 45 -2.17 -13.09 13.13
CA THR A 45 -1.84 -13.82 11.90
C THR A 45 -3.07 -14.01 11.02
N ASN A 46 -4.20 -14.43 11.61
CA ASN A 46 -5.46 -14.59 10.89
C ASN A 46 -5.97 -13.26 10.33
N GLU A 47 -5.94 -12.17 11.11
CA GLU A 47 -6.33 -10.84 10.64
C GLU A 47 -5.45 -10.37 9.47
N ARG A 48 -4.13 -10.59 9.55
CA ARG A 48 -3.21 -10.30 8.44
C ARG A 48 -3.56 -11.10 7.19
N ASP A 49 -3.86 -12.39 7.32
CA ASP A 49 -4.20 -13.24 6.18
C ASP A 49 -5.56 -12.85 5.55
N GLN A 50 -6.52 -12.42 6.37
CA GLN A 50 -7.79 -11.87 5.91
C GLN A 50 -7.57 -10.56 5.14
N LEU A 51 -6.86 -9.60 5.73
CA LEU A 51 -6.54 -8.32 5.09
C LEU A 51 -5.75 -8.50 3.79
N GLN A 52 -4.82 -9.45 3.76
CA GLN A 52 -4.05 -9.75 2.56
C GLN A 52 -4.94 -10.32 1.46
N THR A 53 -5.89 -11.18 1.81
CA THR A 53 -6.90 -11.71 0.89
C THR A 53 -7.80 -10.61 0.33
N GLU A 54 -8.30 -9.71 1.19
CA GLU A 54 -9.10 -8.55 0.78
C GLU A 54 -8.32 -7.61 -0.14
N ARG A 55 -7.05 -7.35 0.18
CA ARG A 55 -6.16 -6.56 -0.66
C ARG A 55 -6.02 -7.15 -2.06
N GLU A 56 -5.76 -8.45 -2.17
CA GLU A 56 -5.63 -9.13 -3.46
C GLU A 56 -6.94 -9.12 -4.23
N PHE A 57 -8.07 -9.33 -3.55
CA PHE A 57 -9.39 -9.23 -4.17
C PHE A 57 -9.68 -7.82 -4.72
N LEU A 58 -9.43 -6.78 -3.92
CA LEU A 58 -9.60 -5.38 -4.34
C LEU A 58 -8.64 -5.03 -5.48
N LYS A 59 -7.39 -5.48 -5.41
CA LYS A 59 -6.41 -5.31 -6.49
C LYS A 59 -6.90 -5.93 -7.78
N ARG A 60 -7.45 -7.15 -7.73
CA ARG A 60 -8.01 -7.85 -8.91
C ARG A 60 -9.25 -7.14 -9.46
N ARG A 61 -10.11 -6.61 -8.59
CA ARG A 61 -11.24 -5.78 -9.02
C ARG A 61 -10.77 -4.50 -9.70
N LEU A 62 -9.73 -3.86 -9.15
CA LEU A 62 -9.13 -2.67 -9.74
C LEU A 62 -8.49 -2.97 -11.09
N THR A 63 -7.78 -4.09 -11.25
CA THR A 63 -7.24 -4.50 -12.55
C THR A 63 -8.35 -4.76 -13.56
N ASN A 64 -9.45 -5.41 -13.14
CA ASN A 64 -10.61 -5.63 -14.02
C ASN A 64 -11.30 -4.31 -14.40
N LEU A 65 -11.42 -3.36 -13.47
CA LEU A 65 -11.93 -2.01 -13.77
C LEU A 65 -10.99 -1.25 -14.72
N LYS A 66 -9.68 -1.37 -14.55
CA LYS A 66 -8.70 -0.85 -15.51
C LYS A 66 -8.85 -1.51 -16.88
N GLN A 67 -9.18 -2.80 -16.94
CA GLN A 67 -9.40 -3.54 -18.17
C GLN A 67 -10.73 -3.16 -18.88
N THR A 68 -11.68 -2.52 -18.17
CA THR A 68 -12.85 -1.89 -18.80
C THR A 68 -12.59 -0.49 -19.37
N SER A 69 -11.39 0.07 -19.15
CA SER A 69 -10.93 1.29 -19.80
C SER A 69 -10.05 0.92 -20.98
N PRO A 70 -10.39 1.32 -22.21
CA PRO A 70 -9.41 1.26 -23.28
C PRO A 70 -8.19 2.12 -22.89
N GLU A 71 -7.00 1.71 -23.31
CA GLU A 71 -5.73 2.36 -22.93
C GLU A 71 -5.71 3.83 -23.36
N GLY A 72 -5.31 4.73 -22.46
CA GLY A 72 -5.31 6.18 -22.70
C GLY A 72 -6.67 6.87 -22.54
N TRP A 73 -7.76 6.14 -22.27
CA TRP A 73 -9.07 6.73 -22.00
C TRP A 73 -9.25 7.07 -20.52
N GLN A 74 -9.90 8.19 -20.27
CA GLN A 74 -10.18 8.69 -18.94
C GLN A 74 -11.68 8.78 -18.73
N LYS A 75 -12.19 8.14 -17.68
CA LYS A 75 -13.61 8.24 -17.32
C LYS A 75 -13.89 9.59 -16.68
N PHE A 76 -14.98 10.22 -17.07
CA PHE A 76 -15.60 11.32 -16.32
C PHE A 76 -17.11 11.10 -16.34
N GLU A 77 -17.70 11.03 -15.14
CA GLU A 77 -19.10 10.65 -14.95
C GLU A 77 -19.45 9.34 -15.70
N SER A 78 -20.36 9.40 -16.66
CA SER A 78 -20.80 8.26 -17.47
C SER A 78 -20.07 8.13 -18.81
N SER A 79 -19.14 9.03 -19.15
CA SER A 79 -18.51 9.12 -20.46
C SER A 79 -17.00 8.86 -20.39
N TRP A 80 -16.44 8.38 -21.51
CA TRP A 80 -15.01 8.16 -21.68
C TRP A 80 -14.42 9.24 -22.58
N TYR A 81 -13.25 9.76 -22.21
CA TYR A 81 -12.57 10.85 -22.91
C TYR A 81 -11.16 10.42 -23.27
N PHE A 82 -10.74 10.70 -24.49
CA PHE A 82 -9.37 10.49 -24.95
C PHE A 82 -8.74 11.84 -25.28
N LEU A 83 -7.60 12.15 -24.65
CA LEU A 83 -6.85 13.37 -24.93
C LEU A 83 -5.62 13.01 -25.76
N SER A 84 -5.63 13.38 -27.04
CA SER A 84 -4.49 13.13 -27.92
C SER A 84 -3.23 13.86 -27.45
N THR A 85 -2.09 13.18 -27.55
CA THR A 85 -0.75 13.74 -27.34
C THR A 85 -0.22 14.48 -28.56
N GLU A 86 -0.89 14.35 -29.71
CA GLU A 86 -0.51 14.97 -30.98
C GLU A 86 -1.36 16.19 -31.29
N THR A 87 -0.79 17.15 -32.02
CA THR A 87 -1.53 18.29 -32.59
C THR A 87 -1.87 17.97 -34.04
N LYS A 88 -3.15 17.86 -34.36
CA LYS A 88 -3.68 17.56 -35.69
C LYS A 88 -4.62 18.68 -36.14
N THR A 89 -4.90 18.78 -37.45
CA THR A 89 -6.00 19.63 -37.92
C THR A 89 -7.35 19.12 -37.40
N TRP A 90 -8.40 19.94 -37.46
CA TRP A 90 -9.72 19.54 -36.98
C TRP A 90 -10.23 18.26 -37.66
N LYS A 91 -10.06 18.17 -38.99
CA LYS A 91 -10.48 17.01 -39.78
C LYS A 91 -9.72 15.75 -39.38
N GLU A 92 -8.40 15.82 -39.34
CA GLU A 92 -7.55 14.69 -38.92
C GLU A 92 -7.82 14.26 -37.48
N SER A 93 -8.11 15.20 -36.58
CA SER A 93 -8.48 14.90 -35.18
C SER A 93 -9.81 14.16 -35.10
N ARG A 94 -10.78 14.56 -35.93
CA ARG A 94 -12.08 13.88 -35.99
C ARG A 94 -11.95 12.48 -36.58
N ASP A 95 -11.21 12.35 -37.67
CA ASP A 95 -10.95 11.06 -38.31
C ASP A 95 -10.25 10.10 -37.33
N ASP A 96 -9.28 10.58 -36.53
CA ASP A 96 -8.63 9.82 -35.45
C ASP A 96 -9.62 9.37 -34.35
N CYS A 97 -10.54 10.25 -33.94
CA CYS A 97 -11.58 9.88 -32.97
C CYS A 97 -12.53 8.81 -33.51
N LEU A 98 -12.93 8.94 -34.79
CA LEU A 98 -13.80 7.98 -35.46
C LEU A 98 -13.12 6.61 -35.63
N GLU A 99 -11.84 6.59 -35.97
CA GLU A 99 -11.03 5.36 -36.05
C GLU A 99 -10.96 4.64 -34.70
N ARG A 100 -10.95 5.39 -33.59
CA ARG A 100 -11.00 4.85 -32.22
C ARG A 100 -12.41 4.50 -31.73
N GLY A 101 -13.45 4.67 -32.55
CA GLY A 101 -14.84 4.38 -32.21
C GLY A 101 -15.55 5.46 -31.37
N ALA A 102 -15.11 6.72 -31.45
CA ALA A 102 -15.72 7.87 -30.79
C ALA A 102 -15.88 9.07 -31.75
N ASP A 103 -16.28 10.23 -31.23
CA ASP A 103 -16.29 11.50 -31.98
C ASP A 103 -15.68 12.60 -31.09
N LEU A 104 -15.37 13.75 -31.68
CA LEU A 104 -14.86 14.91 -30.95
C LEU A 104 -15.84 15.34 -29.86
N VAL A 105 -15.31 15.66 -28.68
CA VAL A 105 -16.10 16.08 -27.53
C VAL A 105 -16.84 17.39 -27.81
N ILE A 106 -18.14 17.41 -27.51
CA ILE A 106 -18.95 18.63 -27.45
C ILE A 106 -19.21 18.90 -25.97
N ILE A 107 -18.60 19.97 -25.46
CA ILE A 107 -18.71 20.34 -24.05
C ILE A 107 -20.08 20.97 -23.80
N ASN A 108 -20.90 20.28 -23.01
CA ASN A 108 -22.29 20.69 -22.76
C ASN A 108 -22.53 21.24 -21.34
N SER A 109 -21.53 21.24 -20.47
CA SER A 109 -21.65 21.75 -19.10
C SER A 109 -20.39 22.44 -18.59
N ASP A 110 -20.55 23.37 -17.65
CA ASP A 110 -19.42 24.03 -16.98
C ASP A 110 -18.53 23.03 -16.24
N LYS A 111 -19.12 21.98 -15.67
CA LYS A 111 -18.39 20.91 -14.98
C LYS A 111 -17.49 20.14 -15.95
N GLU A 112 -18.03 19.79 -17.12
CA GLU A 112 -17.28 19.13 -18.18
C GLU A 112 -16.16 20.03 -18.70
N GLN A 113 -16.43 21.33 -18.88
CA GLN A 113 -15.44 22.30 -19.31
C GLN A 113 -14.27 22.43 -18.32
N VAL A 114 -14.56 22.53 -17.03
CA VAL A 114 -13.53 22.60 -15.97
C VAL A 114 -12.70 21.33 -15.98
N CYS A 115 -13.35 20.16 -16.05
CA CYS A 115 -12.68 18.85 -16.11
C CYS A 115 -11.72 18.74 -17.31
N VAL A 116 -12.18 19.12 -18.51
CA VAL A 116 -11.34 19.10 -19.73
C VAL A 116 -10.14 20.03 -19.58
N ARG A 117 -10.34 21.27 -19.10
CA ARG A 117 -9.24 22.24 -18.91
C ARG A 117 -8.21 21.79 -17.87
N GLU A 118 -8.65 21.22 -16.76
CA GLU A 118 -7.73 20.70 -15.73
C GLU A 118 -6.84 19.59 -16.29
N ARG A 119 -7.42 18.67 -17.07
CA ARG A 119 -6.69 17.60 -17.75
C ARG A 119 -5.70 18.13 -18.79
N GLU A 120 -6.09 19.13 -19.58
CA GLU A 120 -5.20 19.78 -20.53
C GLU A 120 -3.98 20.41 -19.84
N ARG A 121 -4.19 21.08 -18.68
CA ARG A 121 -3.11 21.67 -17.88
C ARG A 121 -2.19 20.62 -17.27
N GLU A 122 -2.74 19.53 -16.75
CA GLU A 122 -1.94 18.43 -16.22
C GLU A 122 -1.05 17.81 -17.31
N ARG A 123 -1.61 17.63 -18.52
CA ARG A 123 -0.85 17.16 -19.68
C ARG A 123 0.29 18.12 -20.06
N GLU A 124 0.06 19.43 -20.03
CA GLU A 124 1.13 20.40 -20.30
C GLU A 124 2.26 20.31 -19.28
N ARG A 125 1.93 20.14 -17.99
CA ARG A 125 2.93 19.92 -16.94
C ARG A 125 3.72 18.63 -17.14
N GLU A 126 3.08 17.54 -17.57
CA GLU A 126 3.78 16.29 -17.87
C GLU A 126 4.75 16.44 -19.04
N ARG A 127 4.33 17.10 -20.12
CA ARG A 127 5.20 17.42 -21.26
C ARG A 127 6.40 18.27 -20.84
N GLU A 128 6.20 19.23 -19.95
CA GLU A 128 7.29 20.06 -19.43
C GLU A 128 8.28 19.24 -18.58
N ARG A 129 7.77 18.37 -17.69
CA ARG A 129 8.60 17.44 -16.90
C ARG A 129 9.40 16.48 -17.77
N GLU A 130 8.81 15.96 -18.84
CA GLU A 130 9.49 15.04 -19.76
C GLU A 130 10.62 15.75 -20.51
N ARG A 131 10.36 16.96 -21.04
CA ARG A 131 11.39 17.81 -21.64
C ARG A 131 12.52 18.14 -20.65
N GLU A 132 12.19 18.35 -19.38
CA GLU A 132 13.19 18.58 -18.33
C GLU A 132 14.04 17.33 -18.07
N ARG A 133 13.42 16.15 -17.96
CA ARG A 133 14.15 14.87 -17.84
C ARG A 133 15.06 14.60 -19.02
N GLU A 134 14.63 14.90 -20.24
CA GLU A 134 15.47 14.79 -21.43
C GLU A 134 16.66 15.75 -21.37
N ARG A 135 16.43 17.01 -20.98
CA ARG A 135 17.53 17.97 -20.77
C ARG A 135 18.50 17.50 -19.69
N GLU A 136 18.02 16.94 -18.59
CA GLU A 136 18.87 16.39 -17.53
C GLU A 136 19.65 15.15 -17.99
N ARG A 137 19.06 14.31 -18.85
CA ARG A 137 19.73 13.16 -19.46
C ARG A 137 20.88 13.59 -20.38
N ASP A 138 20.71 14.71 -21.07
CA ASP A 138 21.73 15.29 -21.96
C ASP A 138 22.77 16.13 -21.21
N ARG A 139 22.60 16.37 -19.89
CA ARG A 139 23.63 17.01 -19.07
C ARG A 139 24.76 16.02 -18.83
N ILE A 140 25.90 16.27 -19.47
CA ILE A 140 27.17 15.61 -19.15
C ILE A 140 27.59 16.06 -17.74
N TRP A 141 27.58 15.12 -16.79
CA TRP A 141 28.11 15.34 -15.45
C TRP A 141 29.64 15.27 -15.51
N VAL A 142 30.33 16.39 -15.25
CA VAL A 142 31.79 16.42 -15.09
C VAL A 142 32.10 16.51 -13.60
N CYS A 143 32.52 15.41 -12.98
CA CYS A 143 33.07 15.42 -11.63
C CYS A 143 34.55 15.76 -11.68
N ARG A 144 34.98 16.77 -10.91
CA ARG A 144 36.40 17.14 -10.72
C ARG A 144 36.86 16.64 -9.35
N GLY A 145 37.96 15.88 -9.31
CA GLY A 145 38.67 15.48 -8.10
C GLY A 145 39.72 16.50 -7.67
#